data_AF-A0A317Z6L5-F1
#
_entry.id   AF-A0A317Z6L5-F1
#
_cell.length_a   1.000
_cell.length_b   1.000
_cell.length_c   1.000
_cell.angle_alpha   90.00
_cell.angle_beta   90.00
_cell.angle_gamma   90.00
#
_symmetry.space_group_name_H-M   'P 1'
#
loop_
_entity.id
_entity.type
_entity.pdbx_description
1 polymer ?
#
loop_
_entity_poly.entity_id
_entity_poly.type
_entity_poly.pdbx_seq_one_letter_code
_entity_poly.pdbx_strand_id
1 'polypeptide(L)'
;NEGVAARVFANLDLNITKARAQVVKALGSPEMSNKNAQSAKSNNTPTLDGLARDLTVIARDGTLDPVVGRNSEITRVIEVLSRRTKNNPVLIGEP
;
A
#
# COMPACT_ATOMS: atom_id res chain seq x y z
N ASN A 1 -9.25 -17.31 26.76
CA ASN A 1 -7.89 -17.79 27.05
C ASN A 1 -7.93 -19.15 27.74
N GLU A 2 -8.60 -20.14 27.16
CA GLU A 2 -8.63 -21.48 27.73
C GLU A 2 -8.77 -22.47 26.58
N GLY A 3 -7.66 -23.12 26.23
CA GLY A 3 -7.60 -24.10 25.14
C GLY A 3 -6.42 -25.03 25.39
N VAL A 4 -6.61 -26.31 25.07
CA VAL A 4 -5.62 -27.38 25.30
C VAL A 4 -4.26 -27.01 24.70
N ALA A 5 -4.25 -26.39 23.52
CA ALA A 5 -3.04 -25.92 22.87
C ALA A 5 -2.23 -24.92 23.71
N ALA A 6 -2.88 -23.93 24.34
CA ALA A 6 -2.19 -22.94 25.18
C ALA A 6 -1.54 -23.61 26.41
N ARG A 7 -2.17 -24.66 26.94
CA ARG A 7 -1.65 -25.43 28.07
C ARG A 7 -0.47 -26.31 27.68
N VAL A 8 -0.50 -26.91 26.48
CA VAL A 8 0.65 -27.65 25.92
C VAL A 8 1.84 -26.73 25.71
N PHE A 9 1.63 -25.51 25.19
CA PHE A 9 2.71 -24.53 25.05
C PHE A 9 3.27 -24.06 26.40
N ALA A 10 2.42 -23.85 27.41
CA ALA A 10 2.85 -23.50 28.76
C ALA A 10 3.65 -24.61 29.43
N ASN A 11 3.26 -25.89 29.24
CA ASN A 11 3.99 -27.04 29.77
C ASN A 11 5.34 -27.29 29.08
N LEU A 12 5.55 -26.71 27.88
CA LEU A 12 6.79 -26.79 27.12
C LEU A 12 7.67 -25.53 27.32
N ASP A 13 7.33 -24.64 28.27
CA ASP A 13 7.97 -23.33 28.49
C ASP A 13 8.07 -22.45 27.23
N LEU A 14 7.14 -22.64 26.28
CA LEU A 14 7.12 -21.91 25.03
C LEU A 14 6.20 -20.69 25.13
N ASN A 15 6.77 -19.52 24.85
CA ASN A 15 6.02 -18.27 24.81
C ASN A 15 5.20 -18.18 23.50
N ILE A 16 3.87 -18.18 23.63
CA ILE A 16 2.93 -18.15 22.51
C ILE A 16 3.13 -16.95 21.57
N THR A 17 3.53 -15.80 22.11
CA THR A 17 3.80 -14.57 21.34
C THR A 17 5.02 -14.73 20.45
N LYS A 18 6.08 -15.39 20.97
CA LYS A 18 7.30 -15.68 20.20
C LYS A 18 7.05 -16.71 19.11
N ALA A 19 6.32 -17.79 19.43
CA ALA A 19 5.96 -18.83 18.45
C ALA A 19 5.14 -18.24 17.29
N ARG A 20 4.11 -17.44 17.59
CA ARG A 20 3.33 -16.73 16.57
C ARG A 20 4.20 -15.81 15.71
N ALA A 21 5.08 -15.03 16.33
CA ALA A 21 5.97 -14.12 15.59
C ALA A 21 6.91 -14.89 14.63
N GLN A 22 7.42 -16.04 15.05
CA GLN A 22 8.30 -16.88 14.23
C GLN A 22 7.55 -17.54 13.06
N VAL A 23 6.31 -17.99 13.29
CA VAL A 23 5.44 -18.53 12.25
C VAL A 23 5.05 -17.45 11.24
N VAL A 24 4.68 -16.24 11.69
CA VAL A 24 4.38 -15.10 10.81
C VAL A 24 5.62 -14.68 10.01
N LYS A 25 6.82 -14.74 10.61
CA LYS A 25 8.06 -14.46 9.90
C LYS A 25 8.42 -15.53 8.85
N ALA A 26 8.11 -16.79 9.13
CA ALA A 26 8.41 -17.92 8.24
C ALA A 26 7.38 -18.12 7.13
N LEU A 27 6.10 -17.82 7.39
CA LEU A 27 4.99 -17.96 6.44
C LEU A 27 4.55 -16.64 5.81
N GLY A 28 4.96 -15.50 6.36
CA GLY A 28 4.61 -14.19 5.82
C GLY A 28 5.18 -14.02 4.42
N SER A 29 4.32 -13.69 3.45
CA SER A 29 4.73 -13.41 2.08
C SER A 29 5.82 -12.32 2.05
N PRO A 30 6.94 -12.54 1.34
CA PRO A 30 8.02 -11.55 1.21
C PRO A 30 7.56 -10.25 0.52
N GLU A 31 6.40 -10.24 -0.13
CA GLU A 31 5.85 -9.06 -0.80
C GLU A 31 5.52 -7.89 0.14
N MET A 32 5.42 -8.12 1.45
CA MET A 32 5.14 -7.05 2.41
C MET A 32 6.40 -6.38 2.99
N SER A 33 7.60 -6.93 2.73
CA SER A 33 8.85 -6.45 3.33
C SER A 33 9.56 -5.33 2.55
N ASN A 34 9.15 -5.03 1.32
CA ASN A 34 9.78 -3.97 0.52
C ASN A 34 9.19 -2.56 0.71
N LYS A 35 8.20 -2.37 1.58
CA LYS A 35 7.57 -1.05 1.82
C LYS A 35 8.42 -0.06 2.63
N ASN A 36 9.68 -0.39 2.95
CA ASN A 36 10.46 0.38 3.93
C ASN A 36 11.70 1.10 3.37
N ALA A 37 11.80 1.28 2.05
CA ALA A 37 12.94 1.96 1.43
C ALA A 37 12.55 3.21 0.62
N GLN A 38 11.73 4.12 1.18
CA GLN A 38 11.78 5.53 0.78
C GLN A 38 11.18 6.48 1.83
N SER A 39 11.80 6.49 3.00
CA SER A 39 11.77 7.60 3.94
C SER A 39 12.53 8.81 3.37
N ALA A 40 11.90 9.55 2.45
CA ALA A 40 12.39 10.87 2.03
C ALA A 40 11.27 11.75 1.46
N LYS A 41 10.30 12.12 2.31
CA LYS A 41 9.58 13.40 2.30
C LYS A 41 8.70 13.44 3.55
N SER A 42 8.73 14.54 4.30
CA SER A 42 7.86 14.67 5.47
C SER A 42 6.41 14.66 4.96
N ASN A 43 5.66 13.62 5.31
CA ASN A 43 4.24 13.55 4.97
C ASN A 43 3.51 14.55 5.86
N ASN A 44 3.33 15.76 5.33
CA ASN A 44 2.60 16.85 6.00
C ASN A 44 1.07 16.63 5.96
N THR A 45 0.60 15.40 5.74
CA THR A 45 -0.82 15.08 5.46
C THR A 45 -1.29 13.76 6.11
N PRO A 46 -1.34 13.67 7.45
CA PRO A 46 -1.71 12.44 8.17
C PRO A 46 -3.13 11.95 7.88
N THR A 47 -4.06 12.84 7.52
CA THR A 47 -5.45 12.46 7.20
C THR A 47 -5.57 11.76 5.83
N LEU A 48 -4.74 12.14 4.85
CA LEU A 48 -4.77 11.53 3.51
C LEU A 48 -4.21 10.11 3.53
N ASP A 49 -3.20 9.85 4.35
CA ASP A 49 -2.56 8.54 4.46
C ASP A 49 -3.53 7.45 4.98
N GLY A 50 -4.53 7.83 5.78
CA GLY A 50 -5.54 6.91 6.30
C GLY A 50 -6.71 6.63 5.34
N LEU A 51 -6.97 7.51 4.38
CA LEU A 51 -8.18 7.46 3.54
C LEU A 51 -7.90 7.28 2.05
N ALA A 52 -6.69 7.62 1.58
CA ALA A 52 -6.30 7.59 0.19
C ALA A 52 -5.18 6.57 -0.06
N ARG A 53 -4.91 6.32 -1.35
CA ARG A 53 -3.75 5.56 -1.80
C ARG A 53 -2.87 6.46 -2.65
N ASP A 54 -1.57 6.45 -2.40
CA ASP A 54 -0.61 7.17 -3.24
C ASP A 54 -0.27 6.35 -4.48
N LEU A 55 -0.86 6.73 -5.62
CA LEU A 55 -0.61 6.09 -6.90
C LEU A 55 0.83 6.30 -7.41
N THR A 56 1.52 7.36 -6.97
CA THR A 56 2.91 7.64 -7.36
C THR A 56 3.86 6.61 -6.78
N VAL A 57 3.64 6.22 -5.52
CA VAL A 57 4.41 5.16 -4.85
C VAL A 57 4.18 3.82 -5.53
N ILE A 58 2.91 3.46 -5.75
CA ILE A 58 2.52 2.19 -6.39
C ILE A 58 3.12 2.09 -7.81
N ALA A 59 3.12 3.18 -8.58
CA ALA A 59 3.75 3.24 -9.89
C ALA A 59 5.28 3.09 -9.83
N ARG A 60 5.96 3.71 -8.85
CA ARG A 60 7.41 3.56 -8.66
C ARG A 60 7.80 2.15 -8.24
N ASP A 61 6.96 1.50 -7.45
CA ASP A 61 7.14 0.12 -7.01
C ASP A 61 6.84 -0.89 -8.14
N GLY A 62 6.33 -0.44 -9.30
CA GLY A 62 6.01 -1.28 -10.45
C GLY A 62 4.79 -2.20 -10.24
N THR A 63 4.02 -1.95 -9.19
CA THR A 63 2.82 -2.74 -8.82
C THR A 63 1.54 -2.15 -9.39
N LEU A 64 1.63 -1.04 -10.13
CA LEU A 64 0.49 -0.41 -10.79
C LEU A 64 0.23 -1.07 -12.15
N ASP A 65 -1.00 -1.52 -12.37
CA ASP A 65 -1.42 -2.08 -13.66
C ASP A 65 -1.34 -1.05 -14.80
N PRO A 66 -0.90 -1.45 -16.00
CA PRO A 66 -0.83 -0.55 -17.14
C PRO A 66 -2.23 -0.15 -17.62
N VAL A 67 -2.39 1.12 -17.96
CA VAL A 67 -3.63 1.63 -18.57
C VAL A 67 -3.54 1.49 -20.09
N VAL A 68 -4.35 0.61 -20.66
CA VAL A 68 -4.35 0.31 -22.11
C VAL A 68 -5.41 1.14 -22.83
N GLY A 69 -5.05 1.74 -23.98
CA GLY A 69 -6.01 2.34 -24.92
C GLY A 69 -6.50 3.76 -24.58
N ARG A 70 -5.92 4.43 -23.58
CA ARG A 70 -6.34 5.78 -23.11
C ARG A 70 -5.28 6.87 -23.33
N ASN A 71 -4.46 6.73 -24.36
CA ASN A 71 -3.31 7.61 -24.61
C ASN A 71 -3.73 9.08 -24.85
N SER A 72 -4.83 9.29 -25.57
CA SER A 72 -5.39 10.63 -25.85
C SER A 72 -5.85 11.34 -24.58
N GLU A 73 -6.57 10.62 -23.72
CA GLU A 73 -7.13 11.13 -22.48
C GLU A 73 -6.02 11.45 -21.48
N ILE A 74 -5.04 10.56 -21.35
CA ILE A 74 -3.86 10.79 -20.51
C ILE A 74 -3.12 12.06 -20.97
N THR A 75 -2.89 12.21 -22.28
CA THR A 75 -2.25 13.41 -22.85
C THR A 75 -3.05 14.67 -22.51
N ARG A 76 -4.38 14.62 -22.68
CA ARG A 76 -5.26 15.76 -22.37
C ARG A 76 -5.27 16.12 -20.89
N VAL A 77 -5.25 15.13 -20.01
CA VAL A 77 -5.16 15.33 -18.55
C VAL A 77 -3.86 16.06 -18.19
N ILE A 78 -2.73 15.65 -18.76
CA ILE A 78 -1.43 16.29 -18.54
C ILE A 78 -1.45 17.76 -18.98
N GLU A 79 -2.02 18.05 -20.15
CA GLU A 79 -2.17 19.43 -20.65
C GLU A 79 -2.98 20.31 -19.70
N VAL A 80 -4.08 19.80 -19.16
CA VAL A 80 -4.94 20.55 -18.23
C VAL A 80 -4.22 20.78 -16.90
N LEU A 81 -3.60 19.75 -16.33
CA LEU A 81 -2.85 19.84 -15.07
C LEU A 81 -1.66 20.82 -15.15
N SER A 82 -1.07 20.97 -16.34
CA SER A 82 0.08 21.86 -16.58
C SER A 82 -0.29 23.35 -16.66
N ARG A 83 -1.58 23.71 -16.60
CA ARG A 83 -2.04 25.11 -16.68
C ARG A 83 -1.76 25.84 -15.37
N ARG A 84 -1.57 27.17 -15.46
CA ARG A 84 -1.46 28.04 -14.28
C ARG A 84 -2.81 28.31 -13.60
N THR A 85 -3.91 28.23 -14.34
CA THR A 85 -5.27 28.46 -13.84
C THR A 85 -6.22 27.39 -14.41
N LYS A 86 -7.26 27.03 -13.65
CA LYS A 86 -8.22 25.96 -14.00
C LYS A 86 -7.52 24.65 -14.37
N ASN A 87 -6.61 24.21 -13.51
CA ASN A 87 -5.78 23.03 -13.73
C ASN A 87 -6.43 21.72 -13.27
N ASN A 88 -7.68 21.73 -12.81
CA ASN A 88 -8.39 20.53 -12.36
C ASN A 88 -9.10 19.87 -13.56
N PRO A 89 -8.60 18.76 -14.11
CA PRO A 89 -9.29 18.03 -15.16
C PRO A 89 -10.55 17.35 -14.62
N VAL A 90 -11.59 17.29 -15.44
CA VAL A 90 -12.81 16.51 -15.17
C VAL A 90 -12.98 15.53 -16.31
N LEU A 91 -13.01 14.24 -15.96
CA LEU A 91 -13.24 13.16 -16.92
C LEU A 91 -14.73 12.88 -17.00
N ILE A 92 -15.25 12.80 -18.23
CA ILE A 92 -16.65 12.47 -18.52
C ILE A 92 -16.69 11.28 -19.46
N GLY A 93 -17.70 10.42 -19.31
CA GLY A 93 -17.86 9.21 -20.11
C GLY A 93 -18.82 8.23 -19.44
N GLU A 94 -19.15 7.17 -20.16
CA GLU A 94 -19.85 6.02 -19.58
C GLU A 94 -18.90 5.25 -18.64
N PRO A 95 -19.40 4.71 -17.52
CA PRO A 95 -18.59 4.01 -16.52
C PRO A 95 -18.03 2.66 -17.00
#